data_AF-A0A314Y0A0-F1
#
_entry.id   AF-A0A314Y0A0-F1
#
_cell.length_a   1.000
_cell.length_b   1.000
_cell.length_c   1.000
_cell.angle_alpha   90.00
_cell.angle_beta   90.00
_cell.angle_gamma   90.00
#
_symmetry.space_group_name_H-M   'P 1'
#
loop_
_entity.id
_entity.type
_entity.pdbx_description
1 polymer ?
#
loop_
_entity_poly.entity_id
_entity_poly.type
_entity_poly.pdbx_seq_one_letter_code
_entity_poly.pdbx_strand_id
1 'polypeptide(L)'
;MNEVAELDHNRVIEFHNYCTSVYEEGDARSALIHMLQSLSHAKNGVDIVSGTRVKSHFAKPNWREVYKRIALDHTNATVGVFYCGLPALANELRQLSHDFSHKTTTQFDFHKENF
;
A
#
# COMPACT_ATOMS: atom_id res chain seq x y z
N MET A 1 6.62 1.47 12.73
CA MET A 1 5.27 1.84 12.24
C MET A 1 4.44 2.48 13.33
N ASN A 2 4.27 1.85 14.51
CA ASN A 2 3.49 2.45 15.61
C ASN A 2 3.99 3.83 16.02
N GLU A 3 5.30 3.98 16.27
CA GLU A 3 5.89 5.27 16.63
C GLU A 3 5.65 6.35 15.55
N VAL A 4 5.91 6.03 14.28
CA VAL A 4 5.67 6.98 13.17
C VAL A 4 4.20 7.37 13.08
N ALA A 5 3.28 6.41 13.23
CA ALA A 5 1.85 6.67 13.21
C ALA A 5 1.37 7.49 14.43
N GLU A 6 2.00 7.34 15.60
CA GLU A 6 1.70 8.11 16.80
C GLU A 6 2.27 9.54 16.73
N LEU A 7 3.39 9.73 16.03
CA LEU A 7 4.04 11.04 15.86
C LEU A 7 3.50 11.84 14.67
N ASP A 8 2.78 11.22 13.73
CA ASP A 8 2.24 11.88 12.54
C ASP A 8 0.94 12.66 12.80
N HIS A 9 1.05 13.71 13.61
CA HIS A 9 -0.08 14.57 13.99
C HIS A 9 -0.71 15.32 12.80
N ASN A 10 0.07 15.55 11.75
CA ASN A 10 -0.35 16.30 10.56
C ASN A 10 -0.83 15.39 9.41
N ARG A 11 -0.85 14.07 9.61
CA ARG A 11 -1.29 13.08 8.61
C ARG A 11 -0.50 13.18 7.30
N VAL A 12 0.81 13.39 7.42
CA VAL A 12 1.74 13.48 6.29
C VAL A 12 2.06 12.09 5.73
N ILE A 13 1.91 11.03 6.54
CA ILE A 13 2.29 9.66 6.20
C ILE A 13 1.06 8.74 6.26
N GLU A 14 0.74 8.12 5.13
CA GLU A 14 -0.25 7.03 5.05
C GLU A 14 0.46 5.68 4.92
N PHE A 15 0.18 4.73 5.80
CA PHE A 15 0.74 3.38 5.73
C PHE A 15 -0.24 2.37 5.15
N HIS A 16 0.24 1.57 4.19
CA HIS A 16 -0.48 0.41 3.65
C HIS A 16 0.39 -0.84 3.74
N ASN A 17 0.08 -1.73 4.70
CA ASN A 17 0.74 -3.02 4.82
C ASN A 17 -0.01 -4.06 3.99
N TYR A 18 0.71 -4.85 3.18
CA TYR A 18 0.12 -5.94 2.40
C TYR A 18 0.76 -7.28 2.80
N CYS A 19 -0.03 -8.17 3.38
CA CYS A 19 0.37 -9.54 3.67
C CYS A 19 0.06 -10.44 2.46
N THR A 20 1.02 -10.55 1.54
CA THR A 20 0.82 -11.21 0.24
C THR A 20 0.83 -12.74 0.28
N SER A 21 1.12 -13.33 1.44
CA SER A 21 1.07 -14.79 1.65
C SER A 21 -0.34 -15.31 1.92
N VAL A 22 -1.28 -14.40 2.23
CA VAL A 22 -2.70 -14.71 2.40
C VAL A 22 -3.41 -14.43 1.08
N TYR A 23 -4.11 -15.42 0.55
CA TYR A 23 -4.86 -15.31 -0.71
C TYR A 23 -6.14 -14.50 -0.53
N GLU A 24 -6.74 -14.05 -1.62
CA GLU A 24 -7.97 -13.23 -1.61
C GLU A 24 -9.19 -13.94 -0.97
N GLU A 25 -10.26 -13.16 -0.74
CA GLU A 25 -11.55 -13.63 -0.24
C GLU A 25 -12.04 -14.85 -1.05
N GLY A 26 -12.11 -16.02 -0.40
CA GLY A 26 -12.56 -17.27 -1.02
C GLY A 26 -11.79 -18.52 -0.56
N ASP A 27 -10.53 -18.39 -0.13
CA ASP A 27 -9.83 -19.48 0.58
C ASP A 27 -10.34 -19.52 2.04
N ALA A 28 -10.82 -20.68 2.49
CA ALA A 28 -11.29 -20.88 3.86
C ALA A 28 -10.25 -20.48 4.92
N ARG A 29 -8.95 -20.61 4.60
CA ARG A 29 -7.85 -20.17 5.48
C ARG A 29 -7.75 -18.64 5.52
N SER A 30 -7.93 -17.97 4.39
CA SER A 30 -7.98 -16.51 4.33
C SER A 30 -9.20 -15.96 5.06
N ALA A 31 -10.37 -16.58 4.92
CA ALA A 31 -11.60 -16.16 5.60
C ALA A 31 -11.42 -16.12 7.13
N LEU A 32 -10.81 -17.15 7.72
CA LEU A 32 -10.53 -17.19 9.16
C LEU A 32 -9.57 -16.06 9.59
N ILE A 33 -8.48 -15.85 8.84
CA ILE A 33 -7.50 -14.79 9.13
C ILE A 33 -8.18 -13.41 9.05
N HIS A 34 -9.00 -13.17 8.03
CA HIS A 34 -9.77 -11.92 7.90
C HIS A 34 -10.73 -11.68 9.07
N MET A 35 -11.42 -12.73 9.54
CA MET A 35 -12.32 -12.63 10.69
C MET A 35 -11.55 -12.30 11.98
N LEU A 36 -10.47 -13.03 12.26
CA LEU A 36 -9.62 -12.78 13.44
C LEU A 36 -9.01 -11.37 13.41
N GLN A 37 -8.54 -10.94 12.23
CA GLN A 37 -8.01 -9.61 12.00
C GLN A 37 -9.04 -8.52 12.30
N SER A 38 -10.28 -8.71 11.83
CA SER A 38 -11.38 -7.76 12.05
C SER A 38 -11.79 -7.70 13.53
N LEU A 39 -11.85 -8.86 14.21
CA LEU A 39 -12.15 -8.93 15.65
C LEU A 39 -11.04 -8.30 16.50
N SER A 40 -9.77 -8.59 16.22
CA SER A 40 -8.64 -8.02 16.96
C SER A 40 -8.56 -6.51 16.81
N HIS A 41 -8.73 -5.98 15.59
CA HIS A 41 -8.77 -4.55 15.38
C HIS A 41 -9.96 -3.88 16.09
N ALA A 42 -11.14 -4.50 16.05
CA ALA A 42 -12.31 -3.96 16.74
C ALA A 42 -12.14 -3.94 18.27
N LYS A 43 -11.47 -4.97 18.83
CA LYS A 43 -11.31 -5.11 20.28
C LYS A 43 -10.11 -4.34 20.85
N ASN A 44 -8.97 -4.43 20.18
CA ASN A 44 -7.68 -3.97 20.70
C ASN A 44 -7.05 -2.85 19.85
N GLY A 45 -7.59 -2.59 18.66
CA GLY A 45 -7.01 -1.63 17.72
C GLY A 45 -5.69 -2.09 17.09
N VAL A 46 -5.40 -3.40 17.10
CA VAL A 46 -4.13 -3.97 16.67
C VAL A 46 -4.33 -5.03 15.58
N ASP A 47 -3.46 -4.95 14.58
CA ASP A 47 -3.31 -5.87 13.46
C ASP A 47 -2.69 -7.20 13.93
N ILE A 48 -3.34 -8.33 13.62
CA ILE A 48 -2.89 -9.64 14.12
C ILE A 48 -1.62 -10.12 13.43
N VAL A 49 -1.28 -9.58 12.26
CA VAL A 49 -0.16 -10.03 11.44
C VAL A 49 1.12 -9.29 11.82
N SER A 50 1.04 -7.97 11.90
CA SER A 50 2.15 -7.06 12.12
C SER A 50 2.25 -6.59 13.57
N GLY A 51 1.21 -6.76 14.39
CA GLY A 51 1.17 -6.23 15.76
C GLY A 51 1.11 -4.70 15.82
N THR A 52 0.74 -4.03 14.73
CA THR A 52 0.70 -2.56 14.63
C THR A 52 -0.73 -2.02 14.67
N ARG A 53 -0.89 -0.71 14.90
CA ARG A 53 -2.19 -0.03 14.77
C ARG A 53 -2.65 0.13 13.31
N VAL A 54 -1.74 -0.08 12.36
CA VAL A 54 -2.02 -0.01 10.92
C VAL A 54 -2.57 -1.37 10.45
N LYS A 55 -3.82 -1.37 9.98
CA LYS A 55 -4.48 -2.58 9.48
C LYS A 55 -3.82 -3.06 8.19
N SER A 56 -3.42 -4.32 8.15
CA SER A 56 -2.92 -4.99 6.97
C SER A 56 -4.05 -5.30 5.99
N HIS A 57 -3.77 -5.07 4.71
CA HIS A 57 -4.47 -5.63 3.57
C HIS A 57 -3.93 -7.04 3.32
N PHE A 58 -4.80 -7.93 2.83
CA PHE A 58 -4.41 -9.27 2.43
C PHE A 58 -4.33 -9.35 0.90
N ALA A 59 -3.61 -10.35 0.41
CA ALA A 59 -3.22 -10.48 -1.01
C ALA A 59 -2.31 -9.35 -1.51
N LYS A 60 -2.02 -9.40 -2.82
CA LYS A 60 -1.14 -8.44 -3.47
C LYS A 60 -1.86 -7.11 -3.69
N PRO A 61 -1.16 -5.97 -3.55
CA PRO A 61 -1.72 -4.67 -3.92
C PRO A 61 -2.09 -4.63 -5.41
N ASN A 62 -3.23 -4.01 -5.71
CA ASN A 62 -3.56 -3.59 -7.07
C ASN A 62 -2.90 -2.23 -7.34
N TRP A 63 -1.66 -2.27 -7.82
CA TRP A 63 -0.88 -1.05 -8.07
C TRP A 63 -1.55 -0.09 -9.06
N ARG A 64 -2.27 -0.61 -10.07
CA ARG A 64 -2.99 0.26 -11.02
C ARG A 64 -4.05 1.10 -10.31
N GLU A 65 -4.82 0.53 -9.38
CA GLU A 65 -5.79 1.31 -8.60
C GLU A 65 -5.11 2.27 -7.61
N VAL A 66 -3.96 1.90 -7.04
CA VAL A 66 -3.16 2.81 -6.20
C VAL A 66 -2.71 4.05 -6.99
N TYR A 67 -2.12 3.86 -8.18
CA TYR A 67 -1.71 4.99 -9.04
C TYR A 67 -2.90 5.83 -9.48
N LYS A 68 -4.01 5.20 -9.84
CA LYS A 68 -5.24 5.89 -10.22
C LYS A 68 -5.77 6.77 -9.08
N ARG A 69 -5.81 6.25 -7.85
CA ARG A 69 -6.21 7.03 -6.67
C ARG A 69 -5.31 8.26 -6.50
N ILE A 70 -4.00 8.06 -6.51
CA ILE A 70 -3.01 9.14 -6.36
C ILE A 70 -3.16 10.19 -7.47
N ALA A 71 -3.35 9.78 -8.72
CA ALA A 71 -3.52 10.72 -9.83
C ALA A 71 -4.81 11.55 -9.72
N LEU A 72 -5.90 10.96 -9.19
CA LEU A 72 -7.16 11.67 -8.95
C LEU A 72 -7.04 12.65 -7.78
N ASP A 73 -6.34 12.26 -6.71
CA ASP A 73 -6.20 13.07 -5.50
C ASP A 73 -5.17 14.22 -5.69
N HIS A 74 -4.23 14.07 -6.62
CA HIS A 74 -3.12 15.00 -6.83
C HIS A 74 -2.99 15.46 -8.30
N THR A 75 -4.06 16.00 -8.87
CA THR A 75 -4.05 16.54 -10.25
C THR A 75 -3.03 17.67 -10.41
N ASN A 76 -2.31 17.70 -11.54
CA ASN A 76 -1.27 18.71 -11.86
C ASN A 76 -0.06 18.74 -10.91
N ALA A 77 0.14 17.68 -10.11
CA ALA A 77 1.30 17.54 -9.24
C ALA A 77 2.37 16.63 -9.85
N THR A 78 3.59 16.73 -9.32
CA THR A 78 4.65 15.74 -9.54
C THR A 78 4.78 14.85 -8.31
N VAL A 79 4.69 13.54 -8.52
CA VAL A 79 4.74 12.50 -7.47
C VAL A 79 5.98 11.64 -7.68
N GLY A 80 6.86 11.60 -6.68
CA GLY A 80 7.98 10.67 -6.65
C GLY A 80 7.56 9.29 -6.16
N VAL A 81 7.96 8.23 -6.88
CA VAL A 81 7.74 6.83 -6.51
C VAL A 81 9.09 6.17 -6.27
N PHE A 82 9.37 5.86 -5.01
CA PHE A 82 10.62 5.22 -4.59
C PHE A 82 10.36 3.75 -4.26
N TYR A 83 11.15 2.85 -4.85
CA TYR A 83 10.99 1.41 -4.64
C TYR A 83 12.31 0.73 -4.28
N CYS A 84 12.32 0.03 -3.15
CA CYS A 84 13.41 -0.80 -2.67
C CYS A 84 12.88 -2.21 -2.38
N GLY A 85 13.21 -3.18 -3.23
CA GLY A 85 12.71 -4.55 -3.12
C GLY A 85 13.04 -5.42 -4.33
N LEU A 86 12.33 -6.55 -4.46
CA LEU A 86 12.56 -7.52 -5.53
C LEU A 86 12.47 -6.88 -6.93
N PRO A 87 13.41 -7.20 -7.86
CA PRO A 87 13.47 -6.56 -9.17
C PRO A 87 12.21 -6.72 -10.02
N ALA A 88 11.47 -7.82 -9.85
CA ALA A 88 10.29 -8.12 -10.66
C ALA A 88 9.22 -7.02 -10.57
N LEU A 89 8.96 -6.50 -9.36
CA LEU A 89 7.96 -5.47 -9.14
C LEU A 89 8.42 -4.08 -9.58
N ALA A 90 9.73 -3.81 -9.59
CA ALA A 90 10.25 -2.51 -10.04
C ALA A 90 9.86 -2.20 -11.49
N ASN A 91 9.78 -3.21 -12.35
CA ASN A 91 9.40 -3.03 -13.76
C ASN A 91 7.91 -2.68 -13.91
N GLU A 92 7.04 -3.32 -13.12
CA GLU A 92 5.61 -3.02 -13.10
C GLU A 92 5.36 -1.58 -12.63
N LEU A 93 5.97 -1.16 -11.52
CA LEU A 93 5.82 0.19 -10.97
C LEU A 93 6.35 1.27 -11.93
N ARG A 94 7.49 1.01 -12.59
CA ARG A 94 8.03 1.92 -13.61
C ARG A 94 7.05 2.08 -14.78
N GLN A 95 6.48 0.97 -15.26
CA GLN A 95 5.52 1.02 -16.37
C GLN A 95 4.26 1.79 -15.98
N LEU A 96 3.74 1.57 -14.77
CA LEU A 96 2.58 2.31 -14.27
C LEU A 96 2.88 3.80 -14.13
N SER A 97 4.06 4.17 -13.63
CA SER A 97 4.49 5.58 -13.56
C SER A 97 4.46 6.25 -14.94
N HIS A 98 5.02 5.58 -15.95
CA HIS A 98 4.97 6.07 -17.33
C HIS A 98 3.53 6.17 -17.85
N ASP A 99 2.74 5.10 -17.72
CA ASP A 99 1.36 5.05 -18.20
C ASP A 99 0.48 6.18 -17.63
N PHE A 100 0.54 6.41 -16.32
CA PHE A 100 -0.28 7.42 -15.66
C PHE A 100 0.20 8.84 -15.92
N SER A 101 1.52 9.05 -16.07
CA SER A 101 2.06 10.36 -16.47
C SER A 101 1.57 10.79 -17.86
N HIS A 102 1.42 9.85 -18.79
CA HIS A 102 0.90 10.16 -20.13
C HIS A 102 -0.61 10.31 -20.19
N LYS A 103 -1.35 9.61 -19.33
CA LYS A 103 -2.82 9.52 -19.37
C LYS A 103 -3.52 10.49 -18.43
N THR A 104 -2.80 11.12 -17.51
CA THR A 104 -3.36 12.01 -16.50
C THR A 104 -2.55 13.30 -16.43
N THR A 105 -3.00 14.26 -15.63
CA THR A 105 -2.24 15.50 -15.39
C THR A 105 -1.20 15.39 -14.28
N THR A 106 -1.14 14.24 -13.60
CA THR A 106 -0.17 13.97 -12.53
C THR A 106 1.07 13.32 -13.13
N GLN A 107 2.23 13.93 -12.92
CA GLN A 107 3.51 13.39 -13.36
C GLN A 107 4.05 12.45 -12.29
N PHE A 108 4.41 11.22 -12.67
CA PHE A 108 5.04 10.25 -11.79
C PHE A 108 6.52 10.07 -12.18
N ASP A 109 7.42 10.24 -11.22
CA ASP A 109 8.86 9.99 -11.38
C ASP A 109 9.27 8.75 -10.58
N PHE A 110 9.79 7.72 -11.25
CA PHE A 110 10.08 6.43 -10.63
C PHE A 110 11.57 6.24 -10.38
N HIS A 111 11.90 5.93 -9.12
CA HIS A 111 13.26 5.68 -8.67
C HIS A 111 13.37 4.28 -8.07
N LYS A 112 14.29 3.47 -8.62
CA LYS A 112 14.68 2.21 -7.99
C LYS A 112 15.86 2.49 -7.06
N GLU A 113 15.64 2.27 -5.77
CA GLU A 113 16.60 2.55 -4.72
C GLU A 113 17.17 1.25 -4.15
N ASN A 114 18.43 1.31 -3.69
CA ASN A 114 19.06 0.25 -2.91
C ASN A 114 19.52 0.86 -1.57
N PHE A 115 18.61 0.87 -0.60
CA PHE A 115 18.87 1.36 0.75
C PHE A 115 19.55 0.31 1.64
#